data_AF-A0AAV4Q3R8-F1
#
_entry.id   AF-A0AAV4Q3R8-F1
#
_cell.length_a   1.000
_cell.length_b   1.000
_cell.length_c   1.000
_cell.angle_alpha   90.00
_cell.angle_beta   90.00
_cell.angle_gamma   90.00
#
_symmetry.space_group_name_H-M   'P 1'
#
loop_
_entity.id
_entity.type
_entity.pdbx_description
1 polymer ?
#
loop_
_entity_poly.entity_id
_entity_poly.type
_entity_poly.pdbx_seq_one_letter_code
_entity_poly.pdbx_strand_id
1 'polypeptide(L)' 'MERKTIVAIRPMEFLMYFNKSESRAVNPDGSEGKFLQIVLEALKIKYEIVISKDMLYGDPLPDDNFNGMVGMVQEGRS' A
#
# COMPACT_ATOMS: atom_id res chain seq x y z
N MET A 1 1.20 15.77 16.91
CA MET A 1 1.46 15.33 15.53
C MET A 1 0.36 14.35 15.15
N GLU A 2 -0.35 14.60 14.05
CA GLU A 2 -1.48 13.74 13.66
C GLU A 2 -0.94 12.44 13.05
N ARG A 3 -1.41 11.29 13.52
CA ARG A 3 -0.89 9.98 13.09
C ARG A 3 -1.50 9.62 11.74
N LYS A 4 -0.67 9.31 10.75
CA LYS A 4 -1.10 8.76 9.45
C LYS A 4 -0.91 7.25 9.44
N THR A 5 -1.84 6.53 8.84
CA THR A 5 -1.70 5.10 8.54
C THR A 5 -0.83 4.94 7.29
N ILE A 6 0.20 4.12 7.38
CA ILE A 6 1.01 3.77 6.21
C ILE A 6 0.36 2.58 5.53
N VAL A 7 0.17 2.64 4.22
CA VAL A 7 -0.43 1.57 3.44
C VAL A 7 0.59 1.09 2.42
N ALA A 8 1.20 -0.07 2.70
CA ALA A 8 2.08 -0.73 1.75
C ALA A 8 1.27 -1.37 0.60
N ILE A 9 1.77 -1.20 -0.62
CA ILE A 9 1.17 -1.79 -1.82
C ILE A 9 2.22 -2.42 -2.72
N ARG A 10 1.75 -3.31 -3.60
CA ARG A 10 2.51 -3.84 -4.73
C ARG A 10 1.76 -3.49 -6.03
N PRO A 11 2.17 -2.45 -6.77
CA PRO A 11 1.55 -2.12 -8.05
C PRO A 11 1.59 -3.31 -9.01
N MET A 12 0.44 -3.62 -9.60
CA MET A 12 0.28 -4.60 -10.66
C MET A 12 -0.64 -3.99 -11.71
N GLU A 13 -0.17 -3.93 -12.95
CA GLU A 13 -0.75 -3.14 -14.05
C GLU A 13 -2.27 -3.28 -14.20
N PHE A 14 -2.85 -4.44 -13.87
CA PHE A 14 -4.30 -4.68 -13.97
C PHE A 14 -5.08 -4.70 -12.64
N LEU A 15 -4.40 -4.84 -11.49
CA LEU A 15 -5.07 -4.93 -10.18
C LEU A 15 -4.93 -3.63 -9.39
N MET A 16 -3.75 -3.02 -9.43
CA MET A 16 -3.43 -1.80 -8.70
C MET A 16 -2.45 -0.95 -9.53
N TYR A 17 -2.97 0.12 -10.12
CA TYR A 17 -2.19 1.14 -10.83
C TYR A 17 -2.56 2.52 -10.31
N PHE A 18 -1.87 3.57 -10.74
CA PHE A 18 -2.19 4.93 -10.33
C PHE A 18 -2.56 5.77 -11.53
N ASN A 19 -3.77 6.33 -11.50
CA ASN A 19 -4.15 7.30 -12.51
C ASN A 19 -3.60 8.67 -12.11
N LYS A 20 -2.81 9.28 -12.99
CA LYS A 20 -2.36 10.67 -12.82
C LYS A 20 -3.53 11.57 -13.22
N SER A 21 -4.43 11.86 -12.28
CA SER A 21 -5.42 12.93 -12.48
C SER A 21 -4.70 14.29 -12.57
N GLU A 22 -5.32 15.30 -13.18
CA GLU A 22 -4.77 16.66 -13.29
C GLU A 22 -4.55 17.34 -11.93
N SER A 23 -5.27 16.88 -10.89
CA SER A 23 -4.92 17.17 -9.51
C SER A 23 -3.78 16.23 -9.12
N ARG A 24 -2.68 16.75 -8.56
CA ARG A 24 -1.48 15.99 -8.16
C ARG A 24 -1.74 14.83 -7.16
N ALA A 25 -2.99 14.49 -6.85
CA ALA A 25 -3.39 13.31 -6.11
C ALA A 25 -3.15 12.03 -6.93
N VAL A 26 -2.33 11.16 -6.37
CA VAL A 26 -2.04 9.82 -6.88
C VAL A 26 -3.10 8.88 -6.31
N ASN A 27 -4.18 8.67 -7.06
CA ASN A 27 -5.29 7.81 -6.63
C ASN A 27 -5.08 6.37 -7.15
N PRO A 28 -5.07 5.36 -6.28
CA PRO A 28 -4.90 3.97 -6.70
C PRO A 28 -6.15 3.46 -7.42
N ASP A 29 -6.02 3.01 -8.65
CA ASP A 29 -7.08 2.53 -9.53
C ASP A 29 -6.84 1.04 -9.87
N GLY A 30 -7.71 0.42 -10.65
CA GLY A 30 -7.82 -1.04 -10.76
C GLY A 30 -8.78 -1.62 -9.70
N SER A 31 -9.01 -2.93 -9.73
CA SER A 31 -9.94 -3.58 -8.81
C SER A 31 -9.51 -3.45 -7.34
N GLU A 32 -8.24 -3.69 -7.05
CA GLU A 32 -7.68 -3.55 -5.69
C GLU A 32 -7.55 -2.09 -5.29
N GLY A 33 -7.17 -1.21 -6.23
CA GLY A 33 -7.09 0.23 -5.99
C GLY A 33 -8.43 0.85 -5.59
N LYS A 34 -9.49 0.54 -6.33
CA LYS A 34 -10.86 1.00 -6.01
C LYS A 34 -11.36 0.44 -4.69
N PHE A 35 -11.10 -0.84 -4.42
CA PHE A 35 -11.45 -1.44 -3.13
C PHE A 35 -10.75 -0.72 -1.98
N LEU A 36 -9.45 -0.47 -2.11
CA LEU A 36 -8.66 0.26 -1.12
C LEU A 36 -9.21 1.68 -0.90
N GLN A 37 -9.56 2.41 -1.97
CA GLN A 37 -10.18 3.74 -1.84
C GLN A 37 -11.46 3.69 -1.00
N ILE A 38 -12.37 2.76 -1.30
CA ILE A 38 -13.63 2.60 -0.56
C ILE A 38 -13.38 2.36 0.93
N VAL A 39 -12.42 1.50 1.26
CA VAL A 39 -12.06 1.21 2.66
C VAL A 39 -11.50 2.45 3.35
N LEU A 40 -10.57 3.17 2.71
CA LEU A 40 -9.93 4.36 3.29
C LEU A 40 -10.93 5.52 3.48
N GLU A 41 -11.83 5.72 2.52
CA GLU A 41 -12.92 6.70 2.61
C GLU A 41 -13.90 6.37 3.74
N ALA A 42 -14.28 5.09 3.89
CA ALA A 42 -15.18 4.64 4.95
C ALA A 42 -14.57 4.84 6.33
N LEU A 43 -13.26 4.58 6.49
CA LEU A 43 -12.53 4.74 7.74
C LEU A 43 -12.24 6.20 8.11
N LYS A 44 -12.30 7.13 7.13
CA LYS A 44 -11.99 8.56 7.31
C LYS A 44 -10.62 8.81 7.97
N ILE A 45 -9.65 7.96 7.66
CA ILE A 45 -8.29 8.04 8.21
C ILE A 45 -7.37 8.82 7.26
N LYS A 46 -6.37 9.50 7.84
CA LYS A 46 -5.26 10.03 7.04
C LYS A 46 -4.29 8.90 6.76
N TYR A 47 -3.90 8.75 5.50
CA TYR A 47 -3.00 7.69 5.09
C TYR A 47 -1.89 8.20 4.15
N GLU A 48 -0.86 7.38 4.00
CA GLU A 48 0.21 7.54 3.04
C GLU A 48 0.44 6.20 2.34
N ILE A 49 0.42 6.19 1.01
CA ILE A 49 0.67 4.98 0.23
C ILE A 49 2.18 4.86 -0.01
N VAL A 50 2.73 3.69 0.30
CA VAL A 50 4.13 3.34 0.03
C VAL A 50 4.19 2.08 -0.83
N ILE A 51 5.09 2.07 -1.81
CA ILE A 51 5.30 0.90 -2.66
C ILE A 51 6.32 -0.02 -1.98
N SER A 52 6.03 -1.33 -1.92
CA SER A 52 6.99 -2.32 -1.41
C SER A 52 8.30 -2.23 -2.20
N LYS A 53 9.42 -2.05 -1.50
CA LYS A 53 10.73 -1.77 -2.10
C LYS A 53 11.19 -2.86 -3.06
N ASP A 54 10.87 -4.11 -2.74
CA ASP A 54 11.20 -5.31 -3.49
C ASP A 54 10.08 -5.77 -4.44
N MET A 55 8.93 -5.07 -4.46
CA MET A 55 7.75 -5.44 -5.23
C MET A 55 7.23 -6.86 -4.94
N LEU A 56 7.40 -7.34 -3.69
CA LEU A 56 6.92 -8.66 -3.24
C LEU A 56 5.74 -8.53 -2.27
N TYR A 57 4.92 -9.59 -2.21
CA TYR A 57 3.90 -9.71 -1.16
C TYR A 57 4.55 -10.02 0.18
N GLY A 58 5.39 -11.05 0.22
CA GLY A 58 6.16 -11.45 1.38
C GLY A 58 6.51 -12.92 1.33
N ASP A 59 7.81 -13.20 1.23
CA ASP A 59 8.39 -14.53 1.36
C ASP A 59 9.09 -14.64 2.72
N PRO A 60 9.00 -15.80 3.39
CA PRO A 60 9.76 -16.05 4.60
C PRO A 60 11.27 -16.10 4.27
N LEU A 61 12.06 -15.49 5.13
CA LEU A 61 13.52 -15.50 5.10
C LEU A 61 14.06 -16.50 6.14
N PRO A 62 15.32 -16.96 6.03
CA PRO A 62 15.90 -17.93 6.96
C PRO A 62 16.04 -17.45 8.41
N ASP A 63 15.89 -16.16 8.67
CA ASP A 63 16.06 -15.49 9.97
C ASP A 63 14.72 -15.17 10.65
N ASP A 64 13.65 -15.91 10.31
CA ASP A 64 12.28 -15.72 10.78
C ASP A 64 11.67 -14.33 10.45
N ASN A 65 12.29 -13.59 9.52
CA ASN A 65 11.74 -12.37 8.96
C ASN A 65 11.01 -12.64 7.65
N PHE A 66 10.18 -11.69 7.22
CA PHE A 66 9.58 -11.68 5.89
C PHE A 66 10.14 -10.53 5.06
N ASN A 67 10.21 -10.71 3.75
CA ASN A 67 10.38 -9.59 2.82
C ASN A 67 9.00 -8.99 2.42
N GLY A 68 8.96 -8.10 1.45
CA GLY A 68 7.71 -7.62 0.87
C GLY A 68 6.86 -6.77 1.81
N MET A 69 5.58 -6.68 1.47
CA MET A 69 4.57 -6.01 2.29
C MET A 69 4.41 -6.67 3.67
N VAL A 70 4.53 -8.00 3.78
CA VAL A 70 4.47 -8.71 5.07
C VAL A 70 5.63 -8.30 5.98
N GLY A 71 6.85 -8.23 5.44
CA GLY A 71 8.02 -7.72 6.17
C GLY A 71 7.83 -6.29 6.67
N MET A 72 7.21 -5.42 5.86
CA MET A 72 6.90 -4.05 6.29
C MET A 72 5.93 -4.01 7.47
N VAL A 73 4.92 -4.88 7.51
CA VAL A 73 4.00 -5.01 8.65
C VAL A 73 4.74 -5.53 9.89
N GLN A 74 5.57 -6.56 9.72
CA GLN A 74 6.38 -7.12 10.82
C GLN A 74 7.28 -6.07 11.48
N GLU A 75 7.88 -5.19 10.69
CA GLU A 75 8.77 -4.11 11.16
C GLU A 75 8.02 -2.87 11.68
N GLY A 76 6.68 -2.85 11.62
CA GLY A 76 5.87 -1.69 12.00
C GLY A 76 6.00 -0.50 11.05
N ARG A 77 6.39 -0.75 9.79
CA ARG A 77 6.52 0.24 8.72
C ARG A 77 5.28 0.32 7.83
N SER A 78 4.26 -0.53 8.05
CA SER A 78 2.93 -0.48 7.43
C SER A 78 1.87 -1.00 8.39
#